data_AF-A0A532T3D3-F1
#
_entry.id   AF-A0A532T3D3-F1
#
_cell.length_a   1.000
_cell.length_b   1.000
_cell.length_c   1.000
_cell.angle_alpha   90.00
_cell.angle_beta   90.00
_cell.angle_gamma   90.00
#
_symmetry.space_group_name_H-M   'P 1'
#
loop_
_entity.id
_entity.type
_entity.pdbx_description
1 polymer ?
#
loop_
_entity_poly.entity_id
_entity_poly.type
_entity_poly.pdbx_seq_one_letter_code
_entity_poly.pdbx_strand_id
1 'polypeptide(L)'
;MDPDLHKPIHDKKERKQIQPHHRHISLLLIIVIFLIILLLIMIKPALLGYKVSSQFEEIELEVAEFIKELELTKSNLIITQTNLDSCKSLNQEYLENLAEEKNTGFRCGQEKNELESKYRQLQSEYIFNISKIKSEFEQKKNEIQINLTQYQTKYNELETIHNQIVSNAANNLCCKAKVDNKDIDSYILLNGVIMCLVGEENKINC
;
A
#
# COMPACT_ATOMS: atom_id res chain seq x y z
N MET A 1 71.04 71.31 33.07
CA MET A 1 70.58 71.79 34.38
C MET A 1 70.64 70.60 35.32
N ASP A 2 71.76 70.52 36.05
CA ASP A 2 71.97 69.68 37.24
C ASP A 2 71.00 70.07 38.38
N PRO A 3 70.90 69.38 39.54
CA PRO A 3 71.82 68.36 40.09
C PRO A 3 71.20 67.15 40.88
N ASP A 4 72.10 66.20 41.20
CA ASP A 4 72.28 65.43 42.46
C ASP A 4 71.17 64.54 43.07
N LEU A 5 71.53 63.31 43.48
CA LEU A 5 72.07 63.05 44.84
C LEU A 5 72.22 61.54 45.18
N HIS A 6 73.46 61.15 45.48
CA HIS A 6 73.95 60.15 46.46
C HIS A 6 73.67 58.62 46.36
N LYS A 7 74.81 57.93 46.16
CA LYS A 7 75.23 56.56 46.56
C LYS A 7 75.55 56.55 48.11
N PRO A 8 76.14 55.50 48.78
CA PRO A 8 76.49 54.12 48.37
C PRO A 8 76.43 53.03 49.52
N ILE A 9 77.01 51.84 49.23
CA ILE A 9 77.81 50.91 50.09
C ILE A 9 77.17 49.63 50.67
N HIS A 10 77.64 48.51 50.09
CA HIS A 10 78.07 47.19 50.63
C HIS A 10 77.49 46.66 51.95
N ASP A 11 77.11 45.37 51.99
CA ASP A 11 78.03 44.35 52.52
C ASP A 11 77.64 42.87 52.26
N LYS A 12 78.67 42.02 52.18
CA LYS A 12 78.62 40.55 52.12
C LYS A 12 78.34 39.95 53.51
N LYS A 13 77.75 38.74 53.59
CA LYS A 13 78.08 37.63 54.52
C LYS A 13 77.05 36.49 54.41
N GLU A 14 77.41 35.28 54.00
CA GLU A 14 78.04 34.16 54.74
C GLU A 14 77.02 33.03 54.99
N ARG A 15 77.43 31.82 54.59
CA ARG A 15 76.75 30.54 54.85
C ARG A 15 76.67 30.28 56.35
N LYS A 16 75.51 29.86 56.85
CA LYS A 16 75.38 29.21 58.16
C LYS A 16 74.63 27.89 58.04
N GLN A 17 75.34 26.81 58.39
CA GLN A 17 74.78 25.51 58.76
C GLN A 17 73.75 25.72 59.88
N ILE A 18 72.51 25.29 59.65
CA ILE A 18 71.46 25.28 60.66
C ILE A 18 71.47 23.91 61.35
N GLN A 19 71.62 23.98 62.66
CA GLN A 19 71.73 22.90 63.65
C GLN A 19 70.52 21.94 63.65
N PRO A 20 70.68 20.68 64.11
CA PRO A 20 69.65 19.63 64.04
C PRO A 20 68.36 19.90 64.86
N HIS A 21 68.25 21.01 65.58
CA HIS A 21 67.11 21.30 66.46
C HIS A 21 65.83 21.79 65.76
N HIS A 22 65.93 22.40 64.56
CA HIS A 22 64.75 22.88 63.83
C HIS A 22 63.94 21.78 63.14
N ARG A 23 64.56 20.62 62.88
CA ARG A 23 63.88 19.49 62.22
C ARG A 23 62.84 18.86 63.13
N HIS A 24 63.14 18.70 64.43
CA HIS A 24 62.20 18.14 65.41
C HIS A 24 61.02 19.07 65.71
N ILE A 25 61.26 20.39 65.80
CA ILE A 25 60.20 21.38 66.01
C ILE A 25 59.29 21.47 64.78
N SER A 26 59.86 21.46 63.57
CA SER A 26 59.08 21.43 62.33
C SER A 26 58.28 20.14 62.16
N LEU A 27 58.83 18.98 62.54
CA LEU A 27 58.12 17.69 62.54
C LEU A 27 56.96 17.68 63.54
N LEU A 28 57.17 18.20 64.76
CA LEU A 28 56.13 18.37 65.76
C LEU A 28 54.99 19.28 65.26
N LEU A 29 55.32 20.38 64.59
CA LEU A 29 54.33 21.30 64.01
C LEU A 29 53.51 20.61 62.91
N ILE A 30 54.15 19.82 62.05
CA ILE A 30 53.46 19.03 61.01
C ILE A 30 52.54 17.97 61.64
N ILE A 31 52.99 17.27 62.69
CA ILE A 31 52.16 16.29 63.42
C ILE A 31 50.94 16.95 64.06
N VAL A 32 51.11 18.13 64.67
CA VAL A 32 50.00 18.89 65.26
C VAL A 32 49.00 19.35 64.20
N ILE A 33 49.46 19.85 63.06
CA ILE A 33 48.59 20.23 61.93
C ILE A 33 47.83 19.00 61.42
N PHE A 34 48.51 17.86 61.27
CA PHE A 34 47.88 16.61 60.84
C PHE A 34 46.81 16.13 61.83
N LEU A 35 47.08 16.19 63.14
CA LEU A 35 46.11 15.88 64.19
C LEU A 35 44.87 16.78 64.11
N ILE A 36 45.05 18.10 63.90
CA ILE A 36 43.93 19.04 63.76
C ILE A 36 43.09 18.72 62.51
N ILE A 37 43.73 18.40 61.38
CA ILE A 37 43.03 18.02 60.15
C ILE A 37 42.24 16.72 60.35
N LEU A 38 42.83 15.72 61.03
CA LEU A 38 42.19 14.44 61.32
C LEU A 38 40.97 14.65 62.24
N LEU A 39 41.08 15.55 63.22
CA LEU A 39 39.97 15.94 64.10
C LEU A 39 38.85 16.62 63.31
N LEU A 40 39.17 17.52 62.38
CA LEU A 40 38.19 18.16 61.49
C LEU A 40 37.47 17.17 60.57
N ILE A 41 38.16 16.15 60.07
CA ILE A 41 37.56 15.09 59.24
C ILE A 41 36.59 14.24 60.07
N MET A 42 36.89 13.98 61.34
CA MET A 42 36.06 13.17 62.24
C MET A 42 34.83 13.91 62.78
N ILE A 43 34.86 15.26 62.86
CA ILE A 43 33.72 16.05 63.33
C ILE A 43 32.49 15.90 62.42
N LYS A 44 32.66 15.87 61.10
CA LYS A 44 31.51 15.73 60.16
C LYS A 44 30.73 14.42 60.31
N PRO A 45 31.35 13.22 60.27
CA PRO A 45 30.63 11.98 60.50
C PRO A 45 30.08 11.88 61.93
N ALA A 46 30.75 12.46 62.93
CA ALA A 46 30.22 12.51 64.29
C ALA A 46 28.96 13.39 64.41
N LEU A 47 28.92 14.55 63.76
CA LEU A 47 27.73 15.42 63.73
C LEU A 47 26.57 14.78 62.95
N LEU A 48 26.85 14.12 61.82
CA LEU A 48 25.86 13.34 61.08
C LEU A 48 25.33 12.18 61.92
N GLY A 49 26.21 11.43 62.59
CA GLY A 49 25.86 10.34 63.49
C GLY A 49 25.02 10.81 64.68
N TYR A 50 25.37 11.96 65.28
CA TYR A 50 24.60 12.55 66.38
C TYR A 50 23.21 13.01 65.93
N LYS A 51 23.10 13.71 64.79
CA LYS A 51 21.80 14.15 64.27
C LYS A 51 20.89 12.96 63.95
N VAL A 52 21.47 11.91 63.38
CA VAL A 52 20.76 10.65 63.12
C VAL A 52 20.35 9.99 64.44
N SER A 53 21.25 9.93 65.43
CA SER A 53 20.96 9.39 66.76
C SER A 53 19.90 10.17 67.54
N SER A 54 19.90 11.51 67.46
CA SER A 54 18.91 12.34 68.14
C SER A 54 17.52 12.22 67.49
N GLN A 55 17.47 12.02 66.17
CA GLN A 55 16.23 11.68 65.47
C GLN A 55 15.73 10.28 65.82
N PHE A 56 16.61 9.37 66.27
CA PHE A 56 16.20 8.05 66.77
C PHE A 56 15.64 8.08 68.20
N GLU A 57 16.19 8.94 69.08
CA GLU A 57 15.64 9.14 70.43
C GLU A 57 14.24 9.76 70.40
N GLU A 58 13.93 10.63 69.43
CA GLU A 58 12.63 11.31 69.32
C GLU A 58 11.46 10.43 68.83
N ILE A 59 11.73 9.26 68.23
CA ILE A 59 10.69 8.46 67.53
C ILE A 59 10.38 7.13 68.25
N GLU A 60 11.03 6.81 69.39
CA GLU A 60 10.86 5.53 70.13
C GLU A 60 11.03 4.25 69.26
N LEU A 61 11.55 4.38 68.03
CA LEU A 61 11.79 3.28 67.12
C LEU A 61 13.17 2.69 67.40
N GLU A 62 13.21 1.39 67.67
CA GLU A 62 14.47 0.66 67.75
C GLU A 62 15.19 0.80 66.39
N VAL A 63 16.49 1.12 66.39
CA VAL A 63 17.29 1.36 65.17
C VAL A 63 17.14 0.22 64.14
N ALA A 64 16.91 -1.00 64.60
CA ALA A 64 16.63 -2.16 63.78
C ALA A 64 15.32 -2.05 62.98
N GLU A 65 14.27 -1.46 63.54
CA GLU A 65 12.97 -1.29 62.91
C GLU A 65 13.03 -0.24 61.79
N PHE A 66 13.75 0.86 62.01
CA PHE A 66 14.00 1.86 60.96
C PHE A 66 14.79 1.30 59.78
N ILE A 67 15.86 0.51 60.05
CA ILE A 67 16.63 -0.13 58.96
C ILE A 67 15.72 -1.05 58.14
N LYS A 68 14.84 -1.80 58.81
CA LYS A 68 13.87 -2.67 58.14
C LYS A 68 12.85 -1.89 57.29
N GLU A 69 12.33 -0.77 57.79
CA GLU A 69 11.43 0.11 57.02
C GLU A 69 12.13 0.76 55.82
N LEU A 70 13.40 1.15 55.99
CA LEU A 70 14.22 1.69 54.91
C LEU A 70 14.45 0.65 53.81
N GLU A 71 14.78 -0.59 54.18
CA GLU A 71 14.94 -1.71 53.24
C GLU A 71 13.62 -2.03 52.53
N LEU A 72 12.50 -2.05 53.27
CA LEU A 72 11.17 -2.25 52.71
C LEU A 72 10.81 -1.14 51.70
N THR A 73 11.06 0.12 52.05
CA THR A 73 10.80 1.27 51.19
C THR A 73 11.67 1.23 49.93
N LYS A 74 12.95 0.87 50.08
CA LYS A 74 13.87 0.69 48.94
C LYS A 74 13.39 -0.44 48.02
N SER A 75 12.93 -1.55 48.58
CA SER A 75 12.35 -2.66 47.81
C SER A 75 11.10 -2.22 47.05
N ASN A 76 10.17 -1.54 47.72
CA ASN A 76 8.95 -1.00 47.11
C ASN A 76 9.25 0.01 46.01
N LEU A 77 10.27 0.86 46.17
CA LEU A 77 10.71 1.79 45.15
C LEU A 77 11.23 1.06 43.90
N ILE A 78 12.04 0.01 44.07
CA ILE A 78 12.55 -0.81 42.97
C ILE A 78 11.38 -1.49 42.22
N ILE A 79 10.42 -2.07 42.95
CA ILE A 79 9.23 -2.69 42.36
C ILE A 79 8.41 -1.64 41.58
N THR A 80 8.21 -0.47 42.16
CA THR A 80 7.44 0.62 41.53
C THR A 80 8.14 1.13 40.28
N GLN A 81 9.46 1.29 40.31
CA GLN A 81 10.26 1.67 39.15
C GLN A 81 10.18 0.62 38.05
N THR A 82 10.30 -0.67 38.40
CA THR A 82 10.16 -1.78 37.44
C THR A 82 8.78 -1.78 36.79
N ASN A 83 7.71 -1.58 37.58
CA ASN A 83 6.35 -1.49 37.05
C ASN A 83 6.17 -0.27 36.15
N LEU A 84 6.76 0.88 36.51
CA LEU A 84 6.71 2.08 35.68
C LEU A 84 7.44 1.87 34.35
N ASP A 85 8.61 1.24 34.37
CA ASP A 85 9.39 0.96 33.17
C ASP A 85 8.67 -0.06 32.27
N SER A 86 8.07 -1.10 32.87
CA SER A 86 7.19 -2.04 32.16
C SER A 86 5.99 -1.32 31.53
N CYS A 87 5.35 -0.40 32.25
CA CYS A 87 4.22 0.38 31.74
C CYS A 87 4.63 1.28 30.57
N LYS A 88 5.78 1.95 30.67
CA LYS A 88 6.34 2.76 29.57
C LYS A 88 6.62 1.91 28.33
N SER A 89 7.24 0.74 28.50
CA SER A 89 7.53 -0.19 27.41
C SER A 89 6.25 -0.64 26.70
N LEU A 90 5.24 -1.07 27.46
CA LEU A 90 3.95 -1.48 26.89
C LEU A 90 3.25 -0.31 26.18
N ASN A 91 3.28 0.90 26.76
CA ASN A 91 2.68 2.07 26.13
C ASN A 91 3.38 2.44 24.81
N GLN A 92 4.71 2.30 24.75
CA GLN A 92 5.45 2.48 23.51
C GLN A 92 5.04 1.44 22.46
N GLU A 93 4.99 0.17 22.84
CA GLU A 93 4.55 -0.93 21.96
C GLU A 93 3.12 -0.69 21.43
N TYR A 94 2.19 -0.24 22.27
CA TYR A 94 0.84 0.11 21.84
C TYR A 94 0.82 1.26 20.83
N LEU A 95 1.66 2.28 21.00
CA LEU A 95 1.74 3.39 20.05
C LEU A 95 2.33 2.96 18.71
N GLU A 96 3.34 2.08 18.72
CA GLU A 96 3.94 1.50 17.52
C GLU A 96 2.92 0.63 16.76
N ASN A 97 2.22 -0.27 17.46
CA ASN A 97 1.16 -1.10 16.89
C ASN A 97 0.01 -0.25 16.31
N LEU A 98 -0.39 0.82 17.01
CA LEU A 98 -1.44 1.73 16.52
C LEU A 98 -1.01 2.47 15.25
N ALA A 99 0.26 2.86 15.16
CA ALA A 99 0.81 3.47 13.96
C ALA A 99 0.87 2.48 12.78
N GLU A 100 1.26 1.22 13.04
CA GLU A 100 1.26 0.16 12.04
C GLU A 100 -0.14 -0.17 11.52
N GLU A 101 -1.10 -0.37 12.42
CA GLU A 101 -2.51 -0.62 12.06
C GLU A 101 -3.10 0.53 11.25
N LYS A 102 -2.79 1.78 11.63
CA LYS A 102 -3.19 2.96 10.85
C LYS A 102 -2.61 2.95 9.43
N ASN A 103 -1.34 2.62 9.27
CA ASN A 103 -0.69 2.54 7.96
C ASN A 103 -1.27 1.41 7.12
N THR A 104 -1.54 0.25 7.73
CA THR A 104 -2.19 -0.89 7.09
C THR A 104 -3.60 -0.53 6.64
N GLY A 105 -4.37 0.18 7.46
CA GLY A 105 -5.69 0.70 7.12
C GLY A 105 -5.65 1.67 5.93
N PHE A 106 -4.67 2.57 5.89
CA PHE A 106 -4.48 3.47 4.75
C PHE A 106 -4.14 2.72 3.45
N ARG A 107 -3.22 1.75 3.50
CA ARG A 107 -2.86 0.91 2.35
C ARG A 107 -4.06 0.12 1.84
N CYS A 108 -4.82 -0.51 2.74
CA CYS A 108 -6.04 -1.23 2.40
C CYS A 108 -7.07 -0.30 1.72
N GLY A 109 -7.23 0.93 2.21
CA GLY A 109 -8.08 1.93 1.59
C GLY A 109 -7.63 2.31 0.16
N GLN A 110 -6.33 2.45 -0.06
CA GLN A 110 -5.77 2.71 -1.39
C GLN A 110 -5.99 1.54 -2.35
N GLU A 111 -5.67 0.32 -1.92
CA GLU A 111 -5.86 -0.91 -2.71
C GLU A 111 -7.32 -1.13 -3.08
N LYS A 112 -8.25 -0.86 -2.14
CA LYS A 112 -9.69 -0.90 -2.40
C LYS A 112 -10.09 0.08 -3.50
N ASN A 113 -9.65 1.34 -3.41
CA ASN A 113 -9.97 2.36 -4.41
C ASN A 113 -9.39 2.02 -5.79
N GLU A 114 -8.17 1.48 -5.84
CA GLU A 114 -7.55 1.02 -7.08
C GLU A 114 -8.34 -0.13 -7.69
N LEU A 115 -8.75 -1.11 -6.89
CA LEU A 115 -9.56 -2.24 -7.34
C LEU A 115 -10.93 -1.79 -7.85
N GLU A 116 -11.60 -0.87 -7.15
CA GLU A 116 -12.87 -0.29 -7.59
C GLU A 116 -12.72 0.46 -8.93
N SER A 117 -11.62 1.20 -9.11
CA SER A 117 -11.32 1.89 -10.36
C SER A 117 -11.12 0.91 -11.52
N LYS A 118 -10.30 -0.13 -11.32
CA LYS A 118 -10.08 -1.20 -12.31
C LYS A 118 -11.40 -1.90 -12.66
N TYR A 119 -12.22 -2.21 -11.66
CA TYR A 119 -13.53 -2.83 -11.88
C TYR A 119 -14.45 -1.96 -12.73
N ARG A 120 -14.54 -0.65 -12.44
CA ARG A 120 -15.33 0.28 -13.25
C ARG A 120 -14.83 0.37 -14.68
N GLN A 121 -13.50 0.42 -14.88
CA GLN A 121 -12.91 0.44 -16.21
C GLN A 121 -13.28 -0.83 -17.01
N LEU A 122 -13.05 -2.01 -16.42
CA LEU A 122 -13.42 -3.30 -17.02
C LEU A 122 -14.90 -3.37 -17.37
N GLN A 123 -15.77 -2.87 -16.48
CA GLN A 123 -17.20 -2.82 -16.71
C GLN A 123 -17.55 -1.92 -17.90
N SER A 124 -16.94 -0.72 -18.00
CA SER A 124 -17.14 0.18 -19.14
C SER A 124 -16.64 -0.42 -20.45
N GLU A 125 -15.46 -1.05 -20.46
CA GLU A 125 -14.91 -1.74 -21.62
C GLU A 125 -15.81 -2.90 -22.07
N TYR A 126 -16.31 -3.70 -21.13
CA TYR A 126 -17.24 -4.78 -21.41
C TYR A 126 -18.53 -4.28 -22.05
N ILE A 127 -19.16 -3.25 -21.46
CA ILE A 127 -20.39 -2.65 -22.00
C ILE A 127 -20.16 -2.10 -23.41
N PHE A 128 -19.03 -1.41 -23.63
CA PHE A 128 -18.66 -0.88 -24.94
C PHE A 128 -18.50 -2.00 -25.97
N ASN A 129 -17.75 -3.06 -25.64
CA ASN A 129 -17.52 -4.18 -26.54
C ASN A 129 -18.81 -4.93 -26.89
N ILE A 130 -19.69 -5.17 -25.91
CA ILE A 130 -21.00 -5.78 -26.15
C ILE A 130 -21.85 -4.91 -27.07
N SER A 131 -21.88 -3.59 -26.84
CA SER A 131 -22.61 -2.65 -27.70
C SER A 131 -22.10 -2.68 -29.13
N LYS A 132 -20.77 -2.67 -29.31
CA LYS A 132 -20.12 -2.75 -30.63
C LYS A 132 -20.48 -4.06 -31.35
N ILE A 133 -20.31 -5.20 -30.69
CA ILE A 133 -20.63 -6.52 -31.26
C ILE A 133 -22.11 -6.58 -31.65
N LYS A 134 -23.02 -6.07 -30.81
CA LYS A 134 -24.45 -6.03 -31.10
C LYS A 134 -24.77 -5.18 -32.33
N SER A 135 -24.14 -4.01 -32.45
CA SER A 135 -24.29 -3.14 -33.62
C SER A 135 -23.79 -3.81 -34.91
N GLU A 136 -22.60 -4.41 -34.88
CA GLU A 136 -22.02 -5.12 -36.03
C GLU A 136 -22.88 -6.33 -36.44
N PHE A 137 -23.42 -7.06 -35.46
CA PHE A 137 -24.32 -8.18 -35.70
C PHE A 137 -25.62 -7.75 -36.38
N GLU A 138 -26.29 -6.71 -35.87
CA GLU A 138 -27.52 -6.19 -36.48
C GLU A 138 -27.26 -5.63 -37.89
N GLN A 139 -26.13 -4.96 -38.12
CA GLN A 139 -25.75 -4.49 -39.44
C GLN A 139 -25.59 -5.65 -40.43
N LYS A 140 -24.83 -6.70 -40.06
CA LYS A 140 -24.65 -7.88 -40.92
C LYS A 140 -25.96 -8.64 -41.15
N LYS A 141 -26.80 -8.75 -40.14
CA LYS A 141 -28.12 -9.35 -40.25
C LYS A 141 -28.99 -8.61 -41.27
N ASN A 142 -29.01 -7.28 -41.21
CA ASN A 142 -29.74 -6.45 -42.16
C ASN A 142 -29.17 -6.57 -43.58
N GLU A 143 -27.85 -6.57 -43.73
CA GLU A 143 -27.19 -6.77 -45.02
C GLU A 143 -27.55 -8.12 -45.65
N ILE A 144 -27.49 -9.22 -44.88
CA ILE A 144 -27.88 -10.55 -45.33
C ILE A 144 -29.35 -10.58 -45.72
N GLN A 145 -30.23 -9.94 -44.94
CA GLN A 145 -31.65 -9.88 -45.24
C GLN A 145 -31.92 -9.16 -46.57
N ILE A 146 -31.26 -8.02 -46.81
CA ILE A 146 -31.36 -7.27 -48.07
C ILE A 146 -30.88 -8.13 -49.24
N ASN A 147 -29.71 -8.76 -49.11
CA ASN A 147 -29.16 -9.62 -50.16
C ASN A 147 -30.08 -10.81 -50.46
N LEU A 148 -30.66 -11.42 -49.43
CA LEU A 148 -31.61 -12.53 -49.59
C LEU A 148 -32.85 -12.10 -50.36
N THR A 149 -33.43 -10.95 -50.02
CA THR A 149 -34.57 -10.41 -50.78
C THR A 149 -34.20 -10.09 -52.23
N GLN A 150 -33.03 -9.49 -52.48
CA GLN A 150 -32.56 -9.21 -53.84
C GLN A 150 -32.37 -10.49 -54.66
N TYR A 151 -31.79 -11.54 -54.08
CA TYR A 151 -31.62 -12.82 -54.78
C TYR A 151 -32.95 -13.50 -55.06
N GLN A 152 -33.92 -13.43 -54.14
CA GLN A 152 -35.27 -13.93 -54.36
C GLN A 152 -35.97 -13.19 -55.51
N THR A 153 -35.87 -11.86 -55.54
CA THR A 153 -36.43 -11.07 -56.66
C THR A 153 -35.79 -11.46 -57.99
N LYS A 154 -34.46 -11.54 -58.06
CA LYS A 154 -33.75 -11.95 -59.29
C LYS A 154 -34.11 -13.37 -59.73
N TYR A 155 -34.28 -14.29 -58.78
CA TYR A 155 -34.69 -15.65 -59.07
C TYR A 155 -36.10 -15.68 -59.68
N ASN A 156 -37.06 -14.98 -59.08
CA ASN A 156 -38.44 -14.92 -59.58
C ASN A 156 -38.51 -14.24 -60.97
N GLU A 157 -37.71 -13.19 -61.19
CA GLU A 157 -37.57 -12.56 -62.51
C GLU A 157 -37.04 -13.55 -63.55
N LEU A 158 -35.96 -14.28 -63.21
CA LEU A 158 -35.36 -15.26 -64.10
C LEU A 158 -36.32 -16.43 -64.40
N GLU A 159 -37.03 -16.91 -63.39
CA GLU A 159 -38.06 -17.95 -63.53
C GLU A 159 -39.21 -17.48 -64.44
N THR A 160 -39.68 -16.24 -64.26
CA THR A 160 -40.73 -15.65 -65.11
C THR A 160 -40.26 -15.55 -66.56
N ILE A 161 -39.06 -15.03 -66.80
CA ILE A 161 -38.46 -14.93 -68.13
C ILE A 161 -38.29 -16.31 -68.76
N HIS A 162 -37.79 -17.28 -67.99
CA HIS A 162 -37.60 -18.65 -68.46
C HIS A 162 -38.94 -19.29 -68.88
N ASN A 163 -39.98 -19.18 -68.05
CA ASN A 163 -41.30 -19.69 -68.34
C ASN A 163 -41.93 -19.04 -69.58
N GLN A 164 -41.72 -17.73 -69.78
CA GLN A 164 -42.17 -17.03 -70.99
C GLN A 164 -41.44 -17.55 -72.25
N ILE A 165 -40.12 -17.74 -72.18
CA ILE A 165 -39.34 -18.29 -73.30
C ILE A 165 -39.79 -19.70 -73.64
N VAL A 166 -39.95 -20.56 -72.62
CA VAL A 166 -40.43 -21.95 -72.80
C VAL A 166 -41.82 -21.97 -73.41
N SER A 167 -42.75 -21.16 -72.90
CA SER A 167 -44.12 -21.09 -73.41
C SER A 167 -44.17 -20.59 -74.86
N ASN A 168 -43.40 -19.55 -75.19
CA ASN A 168 -43.31 -19.03 -76.56
C ASN A 168 -42.67 -20.05 -77.51
N ALA A 169 -41.60 -20.73 -77.08
CA ALA A 169 -40.97 -21.79 -77.86
C ALA A 169 -41.94 -22.96 -78.07
N ALA A 170 -42.71 -23.33 -77.05
CA ALA A 170 -43.69 -24.41 -77.12
C ALA A 170 -44.85 -24.07 -78.05
N ASN A 171 -45.39 -22.86 -77.96
CA ASN A 171 -46.39 -22.37 -78.91
C ASN A 171 -45.84 -22.43 -80.34
N ASN A 172 -44.67 -21.86 -80.60
CA ASN A 172 -44.09 -21.88 -81.95
C ASN A 172 -43.87 -23.31 -82.49
N LEU A 173 -43.33 -24.22 -81.66
CA LEU A 173 -43.04 -25.60 -82.06
C LEU A 173 -44.32 -26.42 -82.26
N CYS A 174 -45.22 -26.37 -81.29
CA CYS A 174 -46.43 -27.20 -81.29
C CYS A 174 -47.53 -26.66 -82.20
N CYS A 175 -47.62 -25.35 -82.41
CA CYS A 175 -48.50 -24.79 -83.44
C CYS A 175 -48.06 -25.24 -84.83
N LYS A 176 -46.74 -25.31 -85.08
CA LYS A 176 -46.22 -25.88 -86.32
C LYS A 176 -46.58 -27.36 -86.45
N ALA A 177 -46.39 -28.15 -85.40
CA ALA A 177 -46.79 -29.57 -85.39
C ALA A 177 -48.31 -29.76 -85.56
N LYS A 178 -49.12 -28.82 -85.05
CA LYS A 178 -50.58 -28.84 -85.18
C LYS A 178 -51.08 -28.67 -86.62
N VAL A 179 -50.32 -27.95 -87.45
CA VAL A 179 -50.61 -27.84 -88.89
C VAL A 179 -50.59 -29.23 -89.54
N ASP A 180 -49.65 -30.08 -89.12
CA ASP A 180 -49.52 -31.45 -89.61
C ASP A 180 -50.50 -32.42 -88.90
N ASN A 181 -50.73 -32.23 -87.59
CA ASN A 181 -51.65 -33.01 -86.77
C ASN A 181 -52.63 -32.12 -85.99
N LYS A 182 -53.87 -32.01 -86.50
CA LYS A 182 -54.89 -31.10 -85.96
C LYS A 182 -55.31 -31.38 -84.51
N ASP A 183 -55.05 -32.58 -84.01
CA ASP A 183 -55.48 -32.99 -82.66
C ASP A 183 -54.61 -32.36 -81.56
N ILE A 184 -53.41 -31.87 -81.89
CA ILE A 184 -52.49 -31.24 -80.92
C ILE A 184 -53.10 -29.93 -80.38
N ASP A 185 -53.21 -29.80 -79.06
CA ASP A 185 -53.78 -28.62 -78.39
C ASP A 185 -53.01 -28.18 -77.13
N SER A 186 -51.93 -28.87 -76.78
CA SER A 186 -51.20 -28.67 -75.53
C SER A 186 -49.74 -29.13 -75.62
N TYR A 187 -48.96 -28.83 -74.59
CA TYR A 187 -47.58 -29.29 -74.46
C TYR A 187 -47.21 -29.66 -73.02
N ILE A 188 -46.16 -30.46 -72.89
CA ILE A 188 -45.49 -30.73 -71.61
C ILE A 188 -43.99 -30.50 -71.75
N LEU A 189 -43.35 -30.14 -70.63
CA LEU A 189 -41.89 -30.02 -70.55
C LEU A 189 -41.35 -31.23 -69.79
N LEU A 190 -40.61 -32.11 -70.47
CA LEU A 190 -39.98 -33.28 -69.86
C LEU A 190 -38.47 -33.18 -70.06
N ASN A 191 -37.72 -33.10 -68.95
CA ASN A 191 -36.26 -33.00 -68.96
C ASN A 191 -35.71 -31.89 -69.87
N GLY A 192 -36.40 -30.74 -69.93
CA GLY A 192 -36.02 -29.62 -70.80
C GLY A 192 -36.40 -29.77 -72.27
N VAL A 193 -37.14 -30.82 -72.64
CA VAL A 193 -37.67 -31.02 -74.00
C VAL A 193 -39.17 -30.72 -74.02
N ILE A 194 -39.59 -29.95 -75.02
CA ILE A 194 -41.00 -29.64 -75.27
C ILE A 194 -41.61 -30.79 -76.07
N MET A 195 -42.67 -31.40 -75.55
CA MET A 195 -43.44 -32.44 -76.23
C MET A 195 -44.86 -31.94 -76.49
N CYS A 196 -45.29 -31.99 -77.75
CA CYS A 196 -46.60 -31.53 -78.20
C CYS A 196 -47.62 -32.66 -78.12
N LEU A 197 -48.68 -32.48 -77.33
CA LEU A 197 -49.64 -33.53 -76.96
C LEU A 197 -51.08 -32.99 -77.04
N VAL A 198 -52.04 -33.86 -76.67
CA VAL A 198 -53.47 -33.57 -76.66
C VAL A 198 -53.99 -33.68 -75.23
N GLY A 199 -54.75 -32.69 -74.77
CA GLY A 199 -55.45 -32.74 -73.49
C GLY A 199 -54.64 -32.36 -72.23
N GLU A 200 -53.39 -31.92 -72.37
CA GLU A 200 -52.52 -31.59 -71.24
C GLU A 200 -52.78 -30.18 -70.65
N GLU A 201 -52.19 -29.92 -69.47
CA GLU A 201 -52.41 -28.71 -68.66
C GLU A 201 -51.98 -27.43 -69.39
N ASN A 202 -50.81 -27.42 -70.04
CA ASN A 202 -50.32 -26.24 -70.75
C ASN A 202 -50.89 -26.21 -72.17
N LYS A 203 -52.00 -25.48 -72.35
CA LYS A 203 -52.63 -25.29 -73.66
C LYS A 203 -51.80 -24.38 -74.56
N ILE A 204 -51.73 -24.72 -75.84
CA ILE A 204 -51.08 -23.88 -76.85
C ILE A 204 -52.09 -22.92 -77.47
N ASN A 205 -51.66 -21.70 -77.79
CA ASN A 205 -52.47 -20.73 -78.53
C ASN A 205 -51.83 -20.45 -79.89
N CYS A 206 -52.51 -20.93 -80.93
CA CYS A 206 -52.20 -20.78 -82.34
C CYS A 206 -53.42 -20.09 -82.98
#